data_AF-A0A447UR59-F1
#
_entry.id   AF-A0A447UR59-F1
#
_cell.length_a   1.000
_cell.length_b   1.000
_cell.length_c   1.000
_cell.angle_alpha   90.00
_cell.angle_beta   90.00
_cell.angle_gamma   90.00
#
_symmetry.space_group_name_H-M   'P 1'
#
loop_
_entity.id
_entity.type
_entity.pdbx_description
1 polymer ?
#
loop_
_entity_poly.entity_id
_entity_poly.type
_entity_poly.pdbx_seq_one_letter_code
_entity_poly.pdbx_strand_id
1 'polypeptide(L)'
;MLEDFKQHPAVAPLIAGGKLLEYAAHVVPEAGMNMQPELVGDGVLIAGDAAGMCMNLGFTIRGMDLAVAAGEAAAKTVLSAMQSNDFSRQGLAEYRQHLDNGPMRDMRMYQRLPAFLDNPRMFTRYPEMAVGIARDLFTVDGSAPVPVRKKSCATRRKWLHQPDEGWHQRSDRIMTSPVNVDVKLGVNKIQCG
;
A
#
# COMPACT_ATOMS: atom_id res chain seq x y z
N MET A 1 -1.52 6.63 15.15
CA MET A 1 -1.34 6.41 13.69
C MET A 1 -2.24 7.32 12.84
N LEU A 2 -3.57 7.19 12.86
CA LEU A 2 -4.44 8.05 12.03
C LEU A 2 -4.38 9.53 12.42
N GLU A 3 -4.42 9.82 13.72
CA GLU A 3 -4.29 11.21 14.19
C GLU A 3 -2.92 11.81 13.86
N ASP A 4 -1.85 11.02 13.97
CA ASP A 4 -0.50 11.42 13.56
C ASP A 4 -0.46 11.73 12.04
N PHE A 5 -1.11 10.90 11.22
CA PHE A 5 -1.21 11.14 9.77
C PHE A 5 -1.97 12.43 9.44
N LYS A 6 -3.06 12.72 10.15
CA LYS A 6 -3.81 13.98 9.99
C LYS A 6 -2.99 15.20 10.38
N GLN A 7 -2.10 15.06 11.36
CA GLN A 7 -1.20 16.13 11.80
C GLN A 7 0.03 16.30 10.91
N HIS A 8 0.27 15.38 9.97
CA HIS A 8 1.43 15.44 9.08
C HIS A 8 1.43 16.75 8.26
N PRO A 9 2.56 17.48 8.13
CA PRO A 9 2.61 18.79 7.47
C PRO A 9 2.08 18.81 6.03
N ALA A 10 2.22 17.70 5.30
CA ALA A 10 1.68 17.57 3.94
C ALA A 10 0.16 17.32 3.88
N VAL A 11 -0.47 16.89 4.99
CA VAL A 11 -1.89 16.48 5.07
C VAL A 11 -2.72 17.53 5.82
N ALA A 12 -2.23 18.05 6.95
CA ALA A 12 -2.96 18.97 7.81
C ALA A 12 -3.54 20.20 7.06
N PRO A 13 -2.84 20.85 6.12
CA PRO A 13 -3.40 21.96 5.34
C PRO A 13 -4.55 21.55 4.42
N LEU A 14 -4.55 20.30 3.93
CA LEU A 14 -5.56 19.80 3.00
C LEU A 14 -6.93 19.54 3.67
N ILE A 15 -6.92 19.33 4.99
CA ILE A 15 -8.12 19.00 5.78
C ILE A 15 -8.53 20.13 6.74
N ALA A 16 -7.84 21.26 6.71
CA ALA A 16 -8.10 22.40 7.59
C ALA A 16 -9.53 22.94 7.42
N GLY A 17 -10.25 23.12 8.53
CA GLY A 17 -11.66 23.54 8.51
C GLY A 17 -12.65 22.45 8.10
N GLY A 18 -12.18 21.23 7.79
CA GLY A 18 -13.02 20.08 7.50
C GLY A 18 -13.76 19.57 8.73
N LYS A 19 -14.96 19.02 8.54
CA LYS A 19 -15.76 18.38 9.59
C LYS A 19 -15.72 16.86 9.41
N LEU A 20 -15.34 16.14 10.46
CA LEU A 20 -15.44 14.67 10.49
C LEU A 20 -16.93 14.28 10.49
N LEU A 21 -17.35 13.53 9.47
CA LEU A 21 -18.73 13.03 9.34
C LEU A 21 -18.84 11.57 9.78
N GLU A 22 -17.83 10.76 9.49
CA GLU A 22 -17.84 9.33 9.74
C GLU A 22 -16.42 8.86 10.12
N TYR A 23 -16.37 7.88 11.04
CA TYR A 23 -15.17 7.18 11.42
C TYR A 23 -15.47 5.68 11.40
N ALA A 24 -14.71 4.92 10.61
CA ALA A 24 -14.85 3.49 10.48
C ALA A 24 -13.50 2.80 10.61
N ALA A 25 -13.53 1.56 11.11
CA ALA A 25 -12.39 0.68 11.18
C ALA A 25 -12.81 -0.71 10.67
N HIS A 26 -11.92 -1.38 9.95
CA HIS A 26 -12.15 -2.71 9.40
C HIS A 26 -10.87 -3.54 9.49
N VAL A 27 -11.02 -4.86 9.58
CA VAL A 27 -9.88 -5.79 9.63
C VAL A 27 -9.63 -6.29 8.21
N VAL A 28 -8.39 -6.16 7.75
CA VAL A 28 -7.98 -6.63 6.43
C VAL A 28 -7.21 -7.95 6.59
N PRO A 29 -7.57 -9.01 5.87
CA PRO A 29 -6.80 -10.25 5.87
C PRO A 29 -5.50 -10.09 5.06
N GLU A 30 -4.34 -10.12 5.73
CA GLU A 30 -3.04 -9.85 5.09
C GLU A 30 -2.20 -11.10 4.77
N ALA A 31 -2.52 -12.26 5.36
CA ALA A 31 -1.74 -13.48 5.16
C ALA A 31 -1.97 -14.14 3.80
N GLY A 32 -2.96 -13.66 3.02
CA GLY A 32 -3.23 -14.10 1.65
C GLY A 32 -3.41 -15.62 1.52
N MET A 33 -2.61 -16.25 0.66
CA MET A 33 -2.68 -17.70 0.43
C MET A 33 -2.43 -18.55 1.68
N ASN A 34 -1.67 -18.05 2.66
CA ASN A 34 -1.30 -18.81 3.86
C ASN A 34 -2.47 -18.95 4.86
N MET A 35 -3.51 -18.13 4.72
CA MET A 35 -4.70 -18.17 5.59
C MET A 35 -5.95 -18.70 4.88
N GLN A 36 -5.80 -19.25 3.67
CA GLN A 36 -6.93 -19.72 2.89
C GLN A 36 -7.55 -20.97 3.54
N PRO A 37 -8.85 -20.94 3.90
CA PRO A 37 -9.54 -22.10 4.43
C PRO A 37 -9.91 -23.09 3.32
N GLU A 38 -10.55 -24.19 3.69
CA GLU A 38 -11.21 -25.05 2.71
C GLU A 38 -12.37 -24.29 2.05
N LEU A 39 -12.28 -24.10 0.72
CA LEU A 39 -13.20 -23.24 -0.03
C LEU A 39 -14.53 -23.91 -0.41
N VAL A 40 -14.58 -25.24 -0.35
CA VAL A 40 -15.71 -26.06 -0.80
C VAL A 40 -16.01 -27.12 0.24
N GLY A 41 -17.26 -27.16 0.71
CA GLY A 41 -17.80 -28.23 1.52
C GLY A 41 -19.12 -28.75 0.94
N ASP A 42 -19.73 -29.74 1.59
CA ASP A 42 -21.04 -30.24 1.16
C ASP A 42 -22.09 -29.14 1.36
N GLY A 43 -22.68 -28.68 0.26
CA GLY A 43 -23.67 -27.61 0.23
C GLY A 43 -23.14 -26.21 0.56
N VAL A 44 -21.82 -25.99 0.64
CA VAL A 44 -21.23 -24.71 1.05
C VAL A 44 -20.04 -24.29 0.21
N LEU A 45 -19.99 -23.00 -0.15
CA LEU A 45 -18.88 -22.34 -0.82
C LEU A 45 -18.43 -21.12 -0.01
N ILE A 46 -17.13 -20.89 0.10
CA ILE A 46 -16.56 -19.73 0.78
C ILE A 46 -15.91 -18.79 -0.25
N ALA A 47 -16.26 -17.50 -0.21
CA ALA A 47 -15.79 -16.49 -1.16
C ALA A 47 -15.35 -15.19 -0.45
N GLY A 48 -14.57 -14.36 -1.15
CA GLY A 48 -14.17 -13.02 -0.69
C GLY A 48 -13.25 -13.04 0.53
N ASP A 49 -13.40 -12.07 1.42
CA ASP A 49 -12.55 -11.94 2.62
C ASP A 49 -12.63 -13.15 3.55
N ALA A 50 -13.79 -13.82 3.61
CA ALA A 50 -13.96 -15.07 4.35
C ALA A 50 -13.08 -16.22 3.80
N ALA A 51 -12.78 -16.19 2.49
CA ALA A 51 -11.88 -17.11 1.83
C ALA A 51 -10.40 -16.65 1.84
N GLY A 52 -10.10 -15.53 2.53
CA GLY A 52 -8.79 -14.90 2.53
C GLY A 52 -8.41 -14.27 1.19
N MET A 53 -9.39 -13.91 0.35
CA MET A 53 -9.16 -13.35 -0.99
C MET A 53 -8.90 -11.84 -0.94
N CYS A 54 -7.79 -11.47 -0.32
CA CYS A 54 -7.28 -10.11 -0.27
C CYS A 54 -5.77 -10.10 -0.54
N MET A 55 -5.31 -9.08 -1.27
CA MET A 55 -3.91 -8.87 -1.63
C MET A 55 -3.47 -7.51 -1.14
N ASN A 56 -2.50 -7.51 -0.22
CA ASN A 56 -1.78 -6.30 0.17
C ASN A 56 -0.53 -6.16 -0.70
N LEU A 57 -0.52 -5.18 -1.61
CA LEU A 57 0.61 -4.86 -2.47
C LEU A 57 1.52 -3.77 -1.89
N GLY A 58 1.22 -3.28 -0.67
CA GLY A 58 1.96 -2.23 0.04
C GLY A 58 1.59 -0.81 -0.38
N PHE A 59 1.27 -0.59 -1.65
CA PHE A 59 0.75 0.69 -2.15
C PHE A 59 -0.74 0.63 -2.51
N THR A 60 -1.27 -0.57 -2.73
CA THR A 60 -2.70 -0.83 -2.96
C THR A 60 -3.12 -2.10 -2.24
N ILE A 61 -4.33 -2.08 -1.70
CA ILE A 61 -5.00 -3.26 -1.17
C ILE A 61 -6.09 -3.63 -2.17
N ARG A 62 -6.02 -4.84 -2.74
CA ARG A 62 -7.02 -5.40 -3.66
C ARG A 62 -7.80 -6.50 -2.94
N GLY A 63 -9.12 -6.46 -3.02
CA GLY A 63 -9.98 -7.39 -2.30
C GLY A 63 -11.41 -7.38 -2.85
N MET A 64 -11.94 -6.19 -3.13
CA MET A 64 -13.28 -6.03 -3.74
C MET A 64 -13.40 -6.75 -5.09
N ASP A 65 -12.41 -6.59 -5.95
CA ASP A 65 -12.34 -7.22 -7.26
C ASP A 65 -12.21 -8.74 -7.17
N LEU A 66 -11.41 -9.24 -6.23
CA LEU A 66 -11.29 -10.67 -5.96
C LEU A 66 -12.59 -11.25 -5.39
N ALA A 67 -13.27 -10.52 -4.50
CA ALA A 67 -14.54 -10.92 -3.91
C ALA A 67 -15.65 -10.98 -4.97
N VAL A 68 -15.72 -10.01 -5.88
CA VAL A 68 -16.67 -10.02 -7.00
C VAL A 68 -16.41 -11.21 -7.94
N ALA A 69 -15.15 -11.43 -8.34
CA ALA A 69 -14.79 -12.56 -9.19
C ALA A 69 -15.09 -13.91 -8.52
N ALA A 70 -14.85 -14.01 -7.21
CA ALA A 70 -15.17 -15.20 -6.43
C ALA A 70 -16.68 -15.44 -6.28
N GLY A 71 -17.47 -14.37 -6.15
CA GLY A 71 -18.92 -14.44 -6.16
C GLY A 71 -19.47 -14.91 -7.50
N GLU A 72 -18.94 -14.40 -8.61
CA GLU A 72 -19.29 -14.86 -9.96
C GLU A 72 -18.97 -16.35 -10.15
N ALA A 73 -17.77 -16.77 -9.74
CA ALA A 73 -17.37 -18.17 -9.78
C ALA A 73 -18.29 -19.07 -8.94
N ALA A 74 -18.66 -18.63 -7.74
CA ALA A 74 -19.56 -19.38 -6.86
C ALA A 74 -20.96 -19.51 -7.48
N ALA A 75 -21.50 -18.43 -8.06
CA ALA A 75 -22.79 -18.45 -8.74
C ALA A 75 -22.81 -19.43 -9.91
N LYS A 76 -21.76 -19.44 -10.75
CA LYS A 76 -21.63 -20.38 -11.88
C LYS A 76 -21.61 -21.84 -11.40
N THR A 77 -20.85 -22.14 -10.35
CA THR A 77 -20.80 -23.49 -9.78
C THR A 77 -22.15 -23.92 -9.21
N VAL A 78 -22.84 -23.04 -8.49
CA VAL A 78 -24.17 -23.34 -7.95
C VAL A 78 -25.18 -23.60 -9.08
N LEU A 79 -25.14 -22.81 -10.17
CA LEU A 79 -26.01 -23.06 -11.33
C LEU A 79 -25.73 -24.41 -12.01
N SER A 80 -24.47 -24.82 -12.10
CA SER A 80 -24.06 -26.15 -12.60
C SER A 80 -24.58 -27.26 -11.67
N ALA A 81 -24.36 -27.12 -10.37
CA ALA A 81 -24.83 -28.06 -9.34
C ALA A 81 -26.36 -28.19 -9.30
N MET A 82 -27.10 -27.11 -9.57
CA MET A 82 -28.56 -27.15 -9.69
C MET A 82 -29.04 -27.98 -10.88
N GLN A 83 -28.29 -28.00 -11.99
CA GLN A 83 -28.64 -28.79 -13.18
C GLN A 83 -28.42 -30.29 -12.96
N SER A 84 -27.35 -30.65 -12.25
CA SER A 84 -27.04 -32.04 -11.89
C SER A 84 -27.74 -32.51 -10.61
N ASN A 85 -28.36 -31.58 -9.86
CA ASN A 85 -28.90 -31.78 -8.52
C ASN A 85 -27.88 -32.40 -7.54
N ASP A 86 -26.60 -32.05 -7.71
CA ASP A 86 -25.49 -32.52 -6.88
C ASP A 86 -24.79 -31.35 -6.19
N PHE A 87 -25.11 -31.15 -4.91
CA PHE A 87 -24.48 -30.15 -4.04
C PHE A 87 -23.44 -30.76 -3.10
N SER A 88 -22.99 -31.99 -3.37
CA SER A 88 -21.86 -32.56 -2.65
C SER A 88 -20.59 -31.75 -2.93
N ARG A 89 -19.57 -31.94 -2.09
CA ARG A 89 -18.23 -31.40 -2.32
C ARG A 89 -17.70 -31.70 -3.72
N GLN A 90 -18.05 -32.86 -4.30
CA GLN A 90 -17.66 -33.24 -5.65
C GLN A 90 -18.42 -32.45 -6.72
N GLY A 91 -19.74 -32.32 -6.58
CA GLY A 91 -20.55 -31.48 -7.47
C GLY A 91 -20.13 -30.00 -7.46
N LEU A 92 -19.62 -29.52 -6.32
CA LEU A 92 -19.13 -28.14 -6.15
C LEU A 92 -17.64 -27.94 -6.47
N ALA A 93 -16.92 -28.99 -6.88
CA ALA A 93 -15.48 -28.92 -7.11
C ALA A 93 -15.08 -27.96 -8.26
N GLU A 94 -15.99 -27.70 -9.20
CA GLU A 94 -15.79 -26.75 -10.31
C GLU A 94 -15.46 -25.34 -9.82
N TYR A 95 -15.90 -24.96 -8.61
CA TYR A 95 -15.60 -23.65 -8.03
C TYR A 95 -14.11 -23.36 -7.99
N ARG A 96 -13.31 -24.37 -7.60
CA ARG A 96 -11.85 -24.22 -7.50
C ARG A 96 -11.21 -23.99 -8.86
N GLN A 97 -11.73 -24.62 -9.91
CA GLN A 97 -11.24 -24.44 -11.27
C GLN A 97 -11.52 -23.02 -11.79
N HIS A 98 -12.70 -22.46 -11.48
CA HIS A 98 -13.02 -21.08 -11.81
C HIS A 98 -12.12 -20.08 -11.08
N LEU A 99 -11.83 -20.33 -9.80
CA LEU A 99 -10.92 -19.48 -9.03
C LEU A 99 -9.47 -19.54 -9.54
N ASP A 100 -9.00 -20.72 -9.94
CA ASP A 100 -7.64 -20.94 -10.44
C ASP A 100 -7.33 -20.15 -11.71
N ASN A 101 -8.33 -19.95 -12.57
CA ASN A 101 -8.21 -19.16 -13.80
C ASN A 101 -8.29 -17.64 -13.55
N GLY A 102 -8.69 -17.20 -12.36
CA GLY A 102 -8.88 -15.79 -12.01
C GLY A 102 -8.16 -15.39 -10.72
N PRO A 103 -8.89 -15.13 -9.62
CA PRO A 103 -8.35 -14.51 -8.41
C PRO A 103 -7.16 -15.28 -7.79
N MET A 104 -7.16 -16.61 -7.87
CA MET A 104 -6.07 -17.42 -7.30
C MET A 104 -4.76 -17.31 -8.07
N ARG A 105 -4.84 -17.02 -9.37
CA ARG A 105 -3.64 -16.75 -10.19
C ARG A 105 -2.94 -15.49 -9.70
N ASP A 106 -3.69 -14.42 -9.49
CA ASP A 106 -3.17 -13.13 -9.00
C ASP A 106 -2.58 -13.28 -7.59
N MET A 107 -3.29 -13.96 -6.69
CA MET A 107 -2.82 -14.20 -5.32
C MET A 107 -1.52 -15.02 -5.28
N ARG A 108 -1.39 -16.05 -6.12
CA ARG A 108 -0.13 -16.82 -6.25
C ARG A 108 1.02 -15.97 -6.76
N MET A 109 0.75 -15.01 -7.65
CA MET A 109 1.79 -14.14 -8.18
C MET A 109 2.39 -13.26 -7.08
N TYR A 110 1.56 -12.75 -6.18
CA TYR A 110 1.98 -11.82 -5.13
C TYR A 110 2.15 -12.47 -3.74
N GLN A 111 2.13 -13.80 -3.63
CA GLN A 111 2.19 -14.52 -2.35
C GLN A 111 3.42 -14.21 -1.46
N ARG A 112 4.53 -13.75 -2.06
CA ARG A 112 5.77 -13.41 -1.33
C ARG A 112 5.87 -11.93 -0.97
N LEU A 113 4.94 -11.11 -1.47
CA LEU A 113 5.00 -9.67 -1.30
C LEU A 113 4.79 -9.21 0.15
N PRO A 114 3.88 -9.80 0.95
CA PRO A 114 3.75 -9.43 2.37
C PRO A 114 5.07 -9.62 3.14
N ALA A 115 5.73 -10.77 2.98
CA ALA A 115 7.02 -11.05 3.62
C ALA A 115 8.14 -10.11 3.14
N PHE A 116 8.05 -9.59 1.91
CA PHE A 116 8.97 -8.58 1.41
C PHE A 116 8.72 -7.21 2.05
N LEU A 117 7.45 -6.84 2.27
CA LEU A 117 7.05 -5.59 2.91
C LEU A 117 7.37 -5.57 4.40
N ASP A 118 7.39 -6.70 5.08
CA ASP A 118 7.78 -6.81 6.50
C ASP A 118 9.21 -6.33 6.80
N ASN A 119 10.03 -6.09 5.78
CA ASN A 119 11.35 -5.50 5.95
C ASN A 119 11.24 -4.02 6.41
N PRO A 120 11.71 -3.67 7.62
CA PRO A 120 11.57 -2.32 8.16
C PRO A 120 12.19 -1.21 7.29
N ARG A 121 13.17 -1.56 6.46
CA ARG A 121 13.83 -0.62 5.53
C ARG A 121 12.90 -0.12 4.42
N MET A 122 11.88 -0.91 4.07
CA MET A 122 10.91 -0.57 3.03
C MET A 122 10.10 0.69 3.37
N PHE A 123 9.71 0.83 4.63
CA PHE A 123 8.87 1.94 5.08
C PHE A 123 9.64 3.07 5.77
N THR A 124 10.96 2.95 5.90
CA THR A 124 11.79 3.94 6.61
C THR A 124 12.89 4.48 5.69
N ARG A 125 13.95 3.68 5.48
CA ARG A 125 15.18 4.14 4.83
C ARG A 125 14.99 4.47 3.35
N TYR A 126 14.20 3.69 2.61
CA TYR A 126 14.02 3.93 1.17
C TYR A 126 13.21 5.20 0.88
N PRO A 127 12.07 5.46 1.54
CA PRO A 127 11.35 6.73 1.39
C PRO A 127 12.21 7.94 1.74
N GLU A 128 12.89 7.93 2.89
CA GLU A 128 13.77 9.03 3.32
C GLU A 128 14.89 9.30 2.32
N MET A 129 15.51 8.25 1.79
CA MET A 129 16.54 8.39 0.76
C MET A 129 15.97 8.99 -0.53
N ALA A 130 14.81 8.52 -0.99
CA ALA A 130 14.17 9.03 -2.20
C ALA A 130 13.78 10.51 -2.06
N VAL A 131 13.16 10.88 -0.94
CA VAL A 131 12.80 12.27 -0.61
C VAL A 131 14.06 13.13 -0.50
N GLY A 132 15.11 12.64 0.15
CA GLY A 132 16.38 13.35 0.27
C GLY A 132 17.02 13.63 -1.09
N ILE A 133 17.08 12.63 -1.97
CA ILE A 133 17.60 12.80 -3.33
C ILE A 133 16.77 13.80 -4.13
N ALA A 134 15.43 13.69 -4.06
CA ALA A 134 14.54 14.61 -4.76
C ALA A 134 14.72 16.06 -4.26
N ARG A 135 14.78 16.25 -2.94
CA ARG A 135 15.05 17.56 -2.34
C ARG A 135 16.38 18.14 -2.81
N ASP A 136 17.46 17.35 -2.78
CA ASP A 136 18.79 17.84 -3.17
C ASP A 136 18.89 18.15 -4.68
N LEU A 137 18.03 17.53 -5.50
CA LEU A 137 17.93 17.76 -6.94
C LEU A 137 17.12 19.02 -7.27
N PHE A 138 15.98 19.21 -6.60
CA PHE A 138 15.02 20.28 -6.90
C PHE A 138 15.21 21.54 -6.05
N THR A 139 16.01 21.50 -4.99
CA THR A 139 16.37 22.69 -4.20
C THR A 139 17.53 23.42 -4.87
N VAL A 140 17.30 24.66 -5.29
CA VAL A 140 18.36 25.54 -5.80
C VAL A 140 18.92 26.34 -4.62
N ASP A 141 20.13 26.01 -4.21
CA ASP A 141 20.83 26.58 -3.05
C ASP A 141 21.80 27.72 -3.42
N GLY A 142 21.84 28.13 -4.70
CA GLY A 142 22.74 29.16 -5.21
C GLY A 142 24.22 28.75 -5.26
N SER A 143 24.52 27.47 -4.96
CA SER A 143 25.88 26.93 -5.01
C SER A 143 26.28 26.52 -6.44
N ALA A 144 27.59 26.33 -6.68
CA ALA A 144 28.10 25.95 -7.99
C ALA A 144 27.47 24.63 -8.48
N PRO A 145 27.07 24.50 -9.76
CA PRO A 145 26.41 23.31 -10.27
C PRO A 145 27.33 22.08 -10.16
N VAL A 146 26.99 21.15 -9.24
CA VAL A 146 27.68 19.87 -9.14
C VAL A 146 26.92 18.78 -9.91
N PRO A 147 27.63 17.81 -10.53
CA PRO A 147 26.99 16.71 -11.24
C PRO A 147 26.01 15.93 -10.36
N VAL A 148 24.82 15.61 -10.89
CA VAL A 148 23.74 14.89 -10.18
C VAL A 148 24.25 13.60 -9.52
N ARG A 149 25.14 12.86 -10.20
CA ARG A 149 25.76 11.65 -9.64
C ARG A 149 26.50 11.89 -8.32
N LYS A 150 27.17 13.04 -8.15
CA LYS A 150 27.91 13.37 -6.91
C LYS A 150 26.94 13.71 -5.78
N LYS A 151 25.85 14.44 -6.06
CA LYS A 151 24.79 14.72 -5.08
C LYS A 151 24.12 13.44 -4.60
N SER A 152 23.59 12.63 -5.52
CA SER A 152 22.91 11.37 -5.18
C SER A 152 23.82 10.37 -4.44
N CYS A 153 25.11 10.31 -4.80
CA CYS A 153 26.07 9.41 -4.14
C CYS A 153 26.45 9.88 -2.73
N ALA A 154 26.49 11.19 -2.47
CA ALA A 154 26.70 11.76 -1.15
C ALA A 154 25.49 11.51 -0.23
N THR A 155 24.28 11.76 -0.74
CA THR A 155 23.01 11.50 -0.02
C THR A 155 22.87 10.00 0.27
N ARG A 156 23.14 9.13 -0.72
CA ARG A 156 23.14 7.67 -0.54
C ARG A 156 24.11 7.21 0.55
N ARG A 157 25.35 7.75 0.60
CA ARG A 157 26.33 7.44 1.66
C ARG A 157 25.86 7.88 3.05
N LYS A 158 25.21 9.05 3.13
CA LYS A 158 24.70 9.62 4.38
C LYS A 158 23.57 8.78 4.99
N TRP A 159 22.76 8.11 4.17
CA TRP A 159 21.61 7.32 4.63
C TRP A 159 21.91 5.82 4.77
N LEU A 160 22.87 5.27 4.02
CA LEU A 160 23.28 3.86 4.14
C LEU A 160 23.94 3.52 5.48
N HIS A 161 24.59 4.48 6.14
CA HIS A 161 25.38 4.25 7.35
C HIS A 161 24.73 4.75 8.66
N GLN A 162 23.48 5.24 8.62
CA GLN A 162 22.78 5.60 9.87
C GLN A 162 22.37 4.34 10.66
N PRO A 163 22.51 4.33 11.99
CA PRO A 163 22.04 3.23 12.84
C PRO A 163 20.51 3.12 12.81
N ASP A 164 19.98 1.92 13.07
CA ASP A 164 18.53 1.69 13.16
C ASP A 164 17.98 2.35 14.43
N GLU A 165 17.56 3.61 14.35
CA GLU A 165 16.83 4.30 15.43
C GLU A 165 15.41 3.72 15.58
N GLY A 166 14.76 3.86 16.75
CA GLY A 166 13.39 3.35 16.99
C GLY A 166 12.29 4.13 16.25
N TRP A 167 11.08 3.59 16.16
CA TRP A 167 9.94 4.26 15.49
C TRP A 167 9.58 5.63 16.09
N HIS A 168 9.61 5.78 17.42
CA HIS A 168 9.28 7.04 18.11
C HIS A 168 10.27 8.18 17.84
N GLN A 169 11.59 7.91 17.85
CA GLN A 169 12.59 8.95 17.55
C GLN A 169 12.57 9.39 16.06
N ARG A 170 12.04 8.52 15.18
CA ARG A 170 11.93 8.77 13.74
C ARG A 170 10.66 9.50 13.35
N SER A 171 9.51 9.19 13.96
CA SER A 171 8.27 9.95 13.73
C SER A 171 8.49 11.43 14.02
N ASP A 172 9.20 11.75 15.09
CA ASP A 172 9.52 13.13 15.45
C ASP A 172 10.43 13.78 14.41
N ARG A 173 11.42 13.06 13.86
CA ARG A 173 12.33 13.59 12.82
C ARG A 173 11.64 13.82 11.48
N ILE A 174 10.69 12.96 11.09
CA ILE A 174 9.89 13.13 9.86
C ILE A 174 8.86 14.25 10.06
N MET A 175 8.14 14.27 11.19
CA MET A 175 7.15 15.28 11.55
C MET A 175 7.74 16.68 11.72
N THR A 176 8.98 16.77 12.24
CA THR A 176 9.71 18.04 12.41
C THR A 176 10.62 18.39 11.25
N SER A 177 10.78 17.49 10.26
CA SER A 177 11.48 17.86 9.04
C SER A 177 10.68 18.95 8.35
N PRO A 178 11.26 20.15 8.13
CA PRO A 178 10.54 21.20 7.46
C PRO A 178 10.37 20.75 6.00
N VAL A 179 9.22 20.16 5.70
CA VAL A 179 8.64 20.19 4.35
C VAL A 179 8.14 21.63 4.13
N ASN A 180 9.01 22.62 4.37
CA ASN A 180 8.80 23.97 3.90
C ASN A 180 9.06 23.88 2.40
N VAL A 181 7.98 23.71 1.66
CA VAL A 181 7.89 24.25 0.31
C VAL A 181 7.83 25.78 0.47
N ASP A 182 8.92 26.38 0.99
CA ASP A 182 9.16 27.81 0.91
C ASP A 182 9.51 28.07 -0.56
N VAL A 183 8.47 28.11 -1.39
CA VAL A 183 8.49 28.85 -2.64
C VAL A 183 8.59 30.32 -2.25
N LYS A 184 9.78 30.73 -1.79
CA LYS A 184 10.20 32.12 -1.85
C LYS A 184 10.38 32.40 -3.34
N LEU A 185 9.26 32.68 -4.01
CA LEU A 185 9.25 33.41 -5.26
C LEU A 185 10.06 34.66 -4.99
N GLY A 186 11.29 34.67 -5.50
CA GLY A 186 12.12 35.86 -5.60
C GLY A 186 11.46 36.82 -6.58
N VAL A 187 10.37 37.46 -6.16
CA VAL A 187 9.90 38.69 -6.78
C VAL A 187 10.87 39.77 -6.31
N ASN A 188 12.03 39.81 -6.97
CA ASN A 188 12.91 40.97 -6.90
C ASN A 188 12.09 42.15 -7.41
N LYS A 189 11.86 43.12 -6.53
CA LYS A 189 11.37 44.46 -6.87
C LYS A 189 12.20 44.99 -8.04
N ILE A 190 11.61 45.02 -9.23
CA ILE A 190 12.05 45.93 -10.29
C ILE A 190 11.69 47.33 -9.79
N GLN A 191 12.67 48.00 -9.19
CA GLN A 191 12.64 49.45 -9.04
C GLN A 191 12.85 50.04 -10.43
N CYS A 192 11.78 50.52 -11.06
CA CYS A 192 11.91 51.50 -12.14
C CYS A 192 12.29 52.84 -11.51
N GLY A 193 13.47 53.34 -11.87
CA GLY A 193 13.77 54.77 -11.89
C GLY A 193 13.39 55.36 -13.23
#